data_AF-A0AA40SM23-F1
#
_entry.id   AF-A0AA40SM23-F1
#
_cell.length_a   1.000
_cell.length_b   1.000
_cell.length_c   1.000
_cell.angle_alpha   90.00
_cell.angle_beta   90.00
_cell.angle_gamma   90.00
#
_symmetry.space_group_name_H-M   'P 1'
#
loop_
_entity.id
_entity.type
_entity.pdbx_description
1 polymer ?
#
loop_
_entity_poly.entity_id
_entity_poly.type
_entity_poly.pdbx_seq_one_letter_code
_entity_poly.pdbx_strand_id
1 'polypeptide(L)' 'MTAASSTPQTGQIAVPVDPARRPDVLLRRRAPEGHQVNAWWMIGAFAGVSLLVVGLMNFFPGG' A
#
# COMPACT_ATOMS: atom_id res chain seq x y z
N MET A 1 43.62 -12.16 -37.36
CA MET A 1 43.01 -11.12 -36.50
C MET A 1 42.51 -11.81 -35.25
N THR A 2 43.21 -11.69 -34.13
CA THR A 2 42.92 -12.39 -32.88
C THR A 2 41.78 -11.65 -32.16
N ALA A 3 40.64 -12.31 -31.95
CA ALA A 3 39.53 -11.74 -31.19
C ALA A 3 39.92 -11.69 -29.70
N ALA A 4 39.97 -10.49 -29.13
CA ALA A 4 40.18 -10.33 -27.69
C ALA A 4 38.94 -10.84 -26.93
N SER A 5 39.12 -11.86 -26.10
CA SER A 5 38.10 -12.34 -25.18
C SER A 5 37.88 -11.31 -24.06
N SER A 6 36.81 -10.53 -24.15
CA SER A 6 36.38 -9.63 -23.10
C SER A 6 35.75 -10.44 -21.96
N THR A 7 36.54 -10.82 -20.97
CA THR A 7 36.02 -11.39 -19.72
C THR A 7 35.31 -10.29 -18.92
N PRO A 8 34.01 -10.42 -18.60
CA PRO A 8 33.34 -9.42 -17.78
C PRO A 8 33.95 -9.38 -16.39
N GLN A 9 34.55 -8.25 -16.00
CA GLN A 9 34.97 -8.01 -14.62
C GLN A 9 33.73 -7.64 -13.80
N THR A 10 33.17 -8.61 -13.09
CA THR A 10 32.14 -8.34 -12.07
C THR A 10 32.82 -7.84 -10.80
N GLY A 11 32.87 -6.51 -10.62
CA GLY A 11 33.29 -5.89 -9.36
C GLY A 11 32.19 -5.95 -8.29
N GLN A 12 32.56 -6.01 -7.01
CA GLN A 12 31.62 -5.81 -5.91
C GLN A 12 31.18 -4.35 -5.89
N ILE A 13 29.96 -4.07 -6.34
CA ILE A 13 29.34 -2.75 -6.24
C ILE A 13 28.74 -2.65 -4.84
N ALA A 14 29.01 -1.57 -4.12
CA ALA A 14 28.34 -1.29 -2.85
C ALA A 14 26.85 -1.07 -3.13
N VAL A 15 26.04 -2.12 -2.92
CA VAL A 15 24.59 -2.03 -3.02
C VAL A 15 24.08 -1.39 -1.73
N PRO A 16 23.41 -0.23 -1.79
CA PRO A 16 22.77 0.34 -0.63
C PRO A 16 21.84 -0.69 -0.01
N VAL A 17 22.04 -0.98 1.29
CA VAL A 17 21.14 -1.87 2.03
C VAL A 17 19.82 -1.14 2.19
N ASP A 18 18.87 -1.41 1.29
CA ASP A 18 17.53 -0.86 1.35
C ASP A 18 16.72 -1.63 2.42
N PRO A 19 16.33 -0.98 3.54
CA PRO A 19 15.50 -1.62 4.54
C PRO A 19 14.13 -2.07 4.00
N ALA A 20 13.72 -1.61 2.82
CA ALA A 20 12.53 -2.07 2.10
C ALA A 20 12.75 -3.36 1.29
N ARG A 21 13.99 -3.76 1.01
CA ARG A 21 14.36 -5.04 0.36
C ARG A 21 14.76 -6.13 1.37
N ARG A 22 14.12 -6.11 2.54
CA ARG A 22 14.31 -7.13 3.56
C ARG A 22 13.77 -8.49 3.08
N PRO A 23 14.61 -9.54 3.01
CA PRO A 23 14.23 -10.83 2.44
C PRO A 23 13.19 -11.57 3.29
N ASP A 24 13.05 -11.21 4.56
CA ASP A 24 12.04 -11.72 5.50
C ASP A 24 10.64 -11.11 5.31
N VAL A 25 10.50 -10.05 4.49
CA VAL A 25 9.26 -9.27 4.40
C VAL A 25 8.75 -9.14 2.96
N LEU A 26 8.83 -10.22 2.18
CA LEU A 26 8.41 -10.24 0.76
C LEU A 26 6.92 -9.92 0.55
N LEU A 27 6.08 -10.11 1.58
CA LEU A 27 4.62 -9.99 1.47
C LEU A 27 4.05 -8.69 2.07
N ARG A 28 4.88 -7.84 2.70
CA ARG A 28 4.38 -6.57 3.25
C ARG A 28 4.32 -5.51 2.15
N ARG A 29 3.15 -5.37 1.54
CA ARG A 29 2.83 -4.21 0.72
C ARG A 29 2.82 -2.95 1.60
N ARG A 30 3.79 -2.05 1.42
CA ARG A 30 3.78 -0.72 2.04
C ARG A 30 3.08 0.25 1.10
N ALA A 31 2.33 1.18 1.68
CA ALA A 31 1.89 2.36 0.94
C ALA A 31 3.14 3.20 0.58
N PRO A 32 3.13 3.92 -0.55
CA PRO A 32 4.22 4.82 -0.90
C PRO A 32 4.44 5.87 0.20
N GLU A 33 5.68 6.37 0.31
CA GLU A 33 5.99 7.42 1.28
C GLU A 33 5.11 8.66 1.04
N GLY A 34 4.59 9.24 2.11
CA GLY A 34 3.64 10.36 2.02
C GLY A 34 2.22 9.97 1.58
N HIS A 35 1.89 8.68 1.49
CA HIS A 35 0.52 8.24 1.20
C HIS A 35 -0.42 8.61 2.35
N GLN A 36 -1.31 9.56 2.09
CA GLN A 36 -2.35 9.96 3.03
C GLN A 36 -3.65 9.22 2.69
N VAL A 37 -4.29 8.68 3.73
CA VAL A 37 -5.63 8.09 3.58
C VAL A 37 -6.63 9.23 3.36
N ASN A 38 -7.50 9.10 2.36
CA ASN A 38 -8.56 10.08 2.12
C ASN A 38 -9.59 10.05 3.26
N ALA A 39 -9.64 11.13 4.04
CA ALA A 39 -10.53 11.27 5.20
C ALA A 39 -12.03 11.18 4.85
N TRP A 40 -12.42 11.53 3.62
CA TRP A 40 -13.81 11.45 3.17
C TRP A 40 -14.38 10.03 3.20
N TRP A 41 -13.54 9.00 3.13
CA TRP A 41 -13.99 7.62 3.33
C TRP A 41 -14.50 7.36 4.74
N MET A 42 -13.83 7.90 5.77
CA MET A 42 -14.25 7.75 7.16
C MET A 42 -15.52 8.57 7.43
N ILE A 43 -15.56 9.81 6.93
CA ILE A 43 -16.72 10.70 7.06
C ILE A 43 -17.95 10.10 6.36
N GLY A 44 -17.77 9.63 5.13
CA GLY A 44 -18.84 9.00 4.35
C GLY A 44 -19.34 7.71 4.98
N ALA A 45 -18.44 6.86 5.50
CA ALA A 45 -18.84 5.65 6.22
C ALA A 45 -19.66 5.98 7.47
N PHE A 46 -19.21 6.94 8.28
CA PHE A 46 -19.96 7.39 9.45
C PHE A 46 -21.34 7.93 9.07
N ALA A 47 -21.40 8.91 8.16
CA ALA A 47 -22.66 9.52 7.75
C ALA A 47 -23.62 8.50 7.12
N GLY A 48 -23.12 7.61 6.27
CA GLY A 48 -23.91 6.56 5.62
C GLY A 48 -24.51 5.56 6.61
N VAL A 49 -23.70 5.07 7.56
CA VAL A 49 -24.19 4.13 8.59
C VAL A 49 -25.19 4.81 9.52
N SER A 50 -24.92 6.05 9.96
CA SER A 50 -25.85 6.79 10.82
C SER A 50 -27.20 7.03 10.13
N LEU A 51 -27.19 7.49 8.87
CA LEU A 51 -28.41 7.70 8.10
C LEU A 51 -29.15 6.39 7.83
N LEU A 52 -28.43 5.28 7.61
CA LEU A 52 -29.04 3.97 7.46
C LEU A 52 -29.78 3.55 8.72
N VAL A 53 -29.16 3.65 9.90
CA VAL A 53 -29.78 3.27 11.18
C VAL A 53 -31.00 4.13 11.47
N VAL A 54 -30.87 5.46 11.30
CA VAL A 54 -31.99 6.39 11.47
C VAL A 54 -33.11 6.04 10.48
N GLY A 55 -32.78 5.84 9.21
CA GLY A 55 -33.74 5.42 8.20
C GLY A 55 -34.47 4.15 8.61
N LEU A 56 -33.75 3.09 8.94
CA LEU A 56 -34.34 1.82 9.36
C LEU A 56 -35.29 2.00 10.55
N MET A 57 -34.90 2.75 11.60
CA MET A 57 -35.76 3.00 12.75
C MET A 57 -37.04 3.80 12.39
N ASN A 58 -36.96 4.71 11.42
CA ASN A 58 -38.08 5.56 11.02
C ASN A 58 -38.97 4.94 9.94
N PHE A 59 -38.50 3.92 9.22
CA PHE A 59 -39.27 3.23 8.17
C PHE A 59 -40.12 2.05 8.71
N PHE A 60 -39.94 1.65 9.98
CA PHE A 60 -40.89 0.75 10.65
C PHE A 60 -41.92 1.59 11.42
N PRO A 61 -43.20 1.61 11.01
CA PRO A 61 -44.24 2.28 11.78
C PRO A 61 -44.36 1.59 13.15
N GLY A 62 -44.23 2.37 14.23
CA GLY A 62 -44.49 1.89 15.58
C GLY A 62 -45.98 1.57 15.74
N GLY A 63 -46.30 0.29 15.93
CA GLY A 63 -47.58 -0.16 16.47
C GLY A 63 -47.61 -0.04 17.99
#